data_AF-A0A973IR70-F1
#
_entry.id   AF-A0A973IR70-F1
#
_cell.length_a   1.000
_cell.length_b   1.000
_cell.length_c   1.000
_cell.angle_alpha   90.00
_cell.angle_beta   90.00
_cell.angle_gamma   90.00
#
_symmetry.space_group_name_H-M   'P 1'
#
loop_
_entity.id
_entity.type
_entity.pdbx_description
1 polymer ?
#
loop_
_entity_poly.entity_id
_entity_poly.type
_entity_poly.pdbx_seq_one_letter_code
_entity_poly.pdbx_strand_id
1 'polypeptide(L)'
;MAIKNLRTVTLTVRRLVRSSRTGGRHSRIPRKAVSRRFFPLTYVVRNLMVLKDEAWWERLSPRLKKARARKMILERSVFYLRVEQWRKDRLACTPLVRSSVEYLQPAGDGVSYCSHCGGCCEISSGLPEFPTDSDIPDRWKFIFGLGLGRGHRFCPFLWEERCGGSLCSIHPWRSLACRIFEEDECDFFMNDPDFVRSLDLKRLMDTWRLFIDLVDGA
;
A
#
# COMPACT_ATOMS: atom_id res chain seq x y z
N MET A 1 -7.23 -1.29 21.72
CA MET A 1 -7.86 0.05 21.58
C MET A 1 -7.37 0.81 20.33
N ALA A 2 -6.08 0.73 19.98
CA ALA A 2 -5.43 1.32 18.79
C ALA A 2 -6.11 1.07 17.42
N ILE A 3 -6.49 -0.19 17.13
CA ILE A 3 -7.03 -0.60 15.82
C ILE A 3 -8.41 0.02 15.54
N LYS A 4 -9.26 0.21 16.57
CA LYS A 4 -10.57 0.87 16.42
C LYS A 4 -10.42 2.35 16.02
N ASN A 5 -9.36 3.02 16.50
CA ASN A 5 -9.07 4.41 16.16
C ASN A 5 -8.57 4.53 14.71
N LEU A 6 -7.68 3.64 14.25
CA LEU A 6 -7.19 3.64 12.86
C LEU A 6 -8.31 3.43 11.85
N ARG A 7 -9.21 2.47 12.09
CA ARG A 7 -10.37 2.23 11.23
C ARG A 7 -11.25 3.48 11.08
N THR A 8 -11.52 4.14 12.20
CA THR A 8 -12.35 5.35 12.23
C THR A 8 -11.68 6.50 11.48
N VAL A 9 -10.38 6.68 11.66
CA VAL A 9 -9.59 7.68 10.93
C VAL A 9 -9.58 7.40 9.42
N THR A 10 -9.25 6.18 8.99
CA THR A 10 -9.22 5.79 7.57
C THR A 10 -10.57 6.01 6.88
N LEU A 11 -11.68 5.65 7.54
CA LEU A 11 -13.02 5.91 7.02
C LEU A 11 -13.33 7.40 6.94
N THR A 12 -12.92 8.18 7.94
CA THR A 12 -13.12 9.64 7.99
C THR A 12 -12.33 10.32 6.87
N VAL A 13 -11.07 9.98 6.67
CA VAL A 13 -10.22 10.51 5.59
C VAL A 13 -10.84 10.20 4.22
N ARG A 14 -11.28 8.96 4.01
CA ARG A 14 -11.97 8.57 2.76
C ARG A 14 -13.25 9.37 2.53
N ARG A 15 -14.01 9.69 3.59
CA ARG A 15 -15.19 10.56 3.49
C ARG A 15 -14.77 11.98 3.12
N LEU A 16 -13.80 12.57 3.82
CA LEU A 16 -13.31 13.93 3.56
C LEU A 16 -12.82 14.10 2.11
N VAL A 17 -12.00 13.17 1.63
CA VAL A 17 -11.48 13.17 0.25
C VAL A 17 -12.59 13.01 -0.80
N ARG A 18 -13.71 12.32 -0.47
CA ARG A 18 -14.89 12.24 -1.34
C ARG A 18 -15.70 13.53 -1.34
N SER A 19 -15.87 14.16 -0.18
CA SER A 19 -16.71 15.35 0.02
C SER A 19 -16.07 16.64 -0.48
N SER A 20 -14.73 16.71 -0.49
CA SER A 20 -13.97 17.88 -0.96
C SER A 20 -14.38 18.26 -2.41
N ARG A 21 -14.67 19.52 -2.71
CA ARG A 21 -14.97 19.98 -4.09
C ARG A 21 -13.84 20.81 -4.71
N THR A 22 -12.73 21.00 -3.98
CA THR A 22 -11.72 22.04 -4.23
C THR A 22 -10.52 21.59 -5.07
N GLY A 23 -10.62 20.45 -5.75
CA GLY A 23 -9.46 19.84 -6.43
C GLY A 23 -9.24 20.30 -7.87
N GLY A 24 -8.02 20.74 -8.21
CA GLY A 24 -7.60 20.95 -9.60
C GLY A 24 -7.44 19.65 -10.41
N ARG A 25 -7.09 19.74 -11.70
CA ARG A 25 -6.92 18.57 -12.60
C ARG A 25 -5.93 17.53 -12.03
N HIS A 26 -4.92 17.98 -11.30
CA HIS A 26 -3.87 17.14 -10.72
C HIS A 26 -4.32 16.30 -9.50
N SER A 27 -5.40 16.67 -8.81
CA SER A 27 -5.93 15.90 -7.66
C SER A 27 -6.91 14.79 -8.07
N ARG A 28 -7.42 14.80 -9.31
CA ARG A 28 -8.50 13.88 -9.72
C ARG A 28 -8.12 12.39 -9.59
N ILE A 29 -6.90 12.03 -9.99
CA ILE A 29 -6.43 10.63 -9.93
C ILE A 29 -6.19 10.18 -8.48
N PRO A 30 -5.39 10.91 -7.65
CA PRO A 30 -5.27 10.60 -6.23
C PRO A 30 -6.60 10.45 -5.51
N ARG A 31 -7.51 11.41 -5.69
CA ARG A 31 -8.83 11.37 -5.05
C ARG A 31 -9.65 10.16 -5.47
N LYS A 32 -9.66 9.83 -6.77
CA LYS A 32 -10.31 8.62 -7.28
C LYS A 32 -9.73 7.38 -6.61
N ALA A 33 -8.40 7.24 -6.56
CA ALA A 33 -7.74 6.07 -5.97
C ALA A 33 -8.02 5.95 -4.46
N VAL A 34 -7.82 7.02 -3.68
CA VAL A 34 -8.05 7.06 -2.23
C VAL A 34 -9.49 6.72 -1.86
N SER A 35 -10.45 7.07 -2.71
CA SER A 35 -11.86 6.73 -2.49
C SER A 35 -12.17 5.22 -2.64
N ARG A 36 -11.26 4.42 -3.20
CA ARG A 36 -11.47 2.99 -3.44
C ARG A 36 -11.32 2.17 -2.16
N ARG A 37 -11.98 1.01 -2.13
CA ARG A 37 -12.05 0.15 -0.94
C ARG A 37 -10.68 -0.32 -0.48
N PHE A 38 -9.80 -0.67 -1.42
CA PHE A 38 -8.55 -1.37 -1.15
C PHE A 38 -7.30 -0.50 -1.28
N PHE A 39 -7.47 0.82 -1.48
CA PHE A 39 -6.33 1.72 -1.57
C PHE A 39 -5.53 1.69 -0.25
N PRO A 40 -4.19 1.49 -0.31
CA PRO A 40 -3.31 1.26 0.84
C PRO A 40 -3.01 2.58 1.57
N LEU A 41 -4.05 3.15 2.14
CA LEU A 41 -4.05 4.50 2.66
C LEU A 41 -3.13 4.65 3.89
N THR A 42 -3.22 3.72 4.84
CA THR A 42 -2.38 3.71 6.04
C THR A 42 -0.91 3.59 5.68
N TYR A 43 -0.58 2.74 4.70
CA TYR A 43 0.80 2.55 4.23
C TYR A 43 1.34 3.77 3.48
N VAL A 44 0.51 4.49 2.71
CA VAL A 44 0.91 5.78 2.12
C VAL A 44 1.23 6.81 3.21
N VAL A 45 0.46 6.86 4.29
CA VAL A 45 0.70 7.78 5.40
C VAL A 45 1.96 7.40 6.18
N ARG A 46 2.17 6.11 6.48
CA ARG A 46 3.42 5.60 7.07
C ARG A 46 4.63 5.94 6.20
N ASN A 47 4.51 5.75 4.89
CA ASN A 47 5.55 6.14 3.95
C ASN A 47 5.90 7.63 4.09
N LEU A 48 4.90 8.52 4.17
CA LEU A 48 5.12 9.95 4.37
C LEU A 48 5.72 10.27 5.74
N MET A 49 5.37 9.52 6.79
CA MET A 49 5.94 9.70 8.12
C MET A 49 7.44 9.49 8.08
N VAL A 50 7.88 8.31 7.65
CA VAL A 50 9.30 8.01 7.69
C VAL A 50 10.06 8.74 6.58
N LEU A 51 9.41 9.23 5.50
CA LEU A 51 10.08 10.11 4.54
C LEU A 51 10.60 11.39 5.21
N LYS A 52 9.92 11.88 6.25
CA LYS A 52 10.37 13.05 7.00
C LYS A 52 11.67 12.81 7.76
N ASP A 53 11.96 11.55 8.09
CA ASP A 53 13.14 11.14 8.85
C ASP A 53 14.35 10.86 7.92
N GLU A 54 14.15 10.90 6.60
CA GLU A 54 15.21 10.66 5.62
C GLU A 54 16.14 11.87 5.45
N ALA A 55 17.45 11.67 5.61
CA ALA A 55 18.44 12.74 5.49
C ALA A 55 18.42 13.48 4.13
N TRP A 56 18.04 12.79 3.04
CA TRP A 56 17.91 13.44 1.73
C TRP A 56 16.62 14.26 1.61
N TRP A 57 15.58 13.90 2.35
CA TRP A 57 14.31 14.61 2.36
C TRP A 57 14.44 15.91 3.14
N GLU A 58 15.15 15.89 4.27
CA GLU A 58 15.39 17.07 5.11
C GLU A 58 15.99 18.24 4.31
N ARG A 59 16.95 17.93 3.43
CA ARG A 59 17.66 18.89 2.54
C ARG A 59 16.76 19.55 1.49
N LEU A 60 15.56 19.04 1.26
CA LEU A 60 14.64 19.62 0.27
C LEU A 60 13.94 20.88 0.82
N SER A 61 13.73 21.86 -0.06
CA SER A 61 12.88 23.01 0.26
C SER A 61 11.43 22.56 0.51
N PRO A 62 10.62 23.31 1.29
CA PRO A 62 9.22 22.97 1.54
C PRO A 62 8.40 22.74 0.27
N ARG A 63 8.65 23.53 -0.78
CA ARG A 63 8.01 23.37 -2.09
C ARG A 63 8.38 22.04 -2.75
N LEU A 64 9.65 21.64 -2.70
CA LEU A 64 10.11 20.37 -3.24
C LEU A 64 9.59 19.18 -2.43
N LYS A 65 9.54 19.27 -1.09
CA LYS A 65 8.91 18.25 -0.24
C LYS A 65 7.45 18.02 -0.65
N LYS A 66 6.68 19.10 -0.78
CA LYS A 66 5.27 19.06 -1.22
C LYS A 66 5.13 18.45 -2.63
N ALA A 67 5.96 18.88 -3.58
CA ALA A 67 5.92 18.37 -4.96
C ALA A 67 6.29 16.87 -5.03
N ARG A 68 7.32 16.43 -4.30
CA ARG A 68 7.75 15.02 -4.25
C ARG A 68 6.70 14.15 -3.59
N ALA A 69 6.12 14.58 -2.48
CA ALA A 69 5.04 13.85 -1.81
C ALA A 69 3.82 13.71 -2.72
N ARG A 70 3.40 14.78 -3.41
CA ARG A 70 2.31 14.73 -4.40
C ARG A 70 2.62 13.78 -5.55
N LYS A 71 3.86 13.80 -6.07
CA LYS A 71 4.29 12.88 -7.12
C LYS A 71 4.21 11.42 -6.68
N MET A 72 4.69 11.10 -5.48
CA MET A 72 4.62 9.75 -4.91
C MET A 72 3.15 9.30 -4.76
N ILE A 73 2.27 10.14 -4.22
CA ILE A 73 0.83 9.82 -4.11
C ILE A 73 0.23 9.57 -5.50
N LEU A 74 0.58 10.40 -6.48
CA LEU A 74 0.10 10.24 -7.86
C LEU A 74 0.58 8.94 -8.50
N GLU A 75 1.88 8.63 -8.43
CA GLU A 75 2.46 7.40 -8.97
C GLU A 75 1.80 6.16 -8.35
N ARG A 76 1.60 6.17 -7.02
CA ARG A 76 0.88 5.11 -6.29
C ARG A 76 -0.56 4.98 -6.75
N SER A 77 -1.24 6.10 -6.94
CA SER A 77 -2.66 6.14 -7.33
C SER A 77 -2.87 5.65 -8.76
N VAL A 78 -1.97 6.02 -9.68
CA VAL A 78 -1.98 5.53 -11.06
C VAL A 78 -1.76 4.03 -11.09
N PHE A 79 -0.73 3.54 -10.38
CA PHE A 79 -0.43 2.11 -10.35
C PHE A 79 -1.57 1.30 -9.74
N TYR A 80 -2.08 1.72 -8.57
CA TYR A 80 -3.22 1.08 -7.92
C TYR A 80 -4.43 0.96 -8.85
N LEU A 81 -4.81 2.04 -9.55
CA LEU A 81 -5.97 2.04 -10.43
C LEU A 81 -5.78 1.13 -11.65
N ARG A 82 -4.55 1.00 -12.17
CA ARG A 82 -4.23 0.07 -13.25
C ARG A 82 -4.35 -1.38 -12.80
N VAL A 83 -3.82 -1.71 -11.62
CA VAL A 83 -3.96 -3.06 -11.04
C VAL A 83 -5.42 -3.38 -10.74
N GLU A 84 -6.17 -2.43 -10.17
CA GLU A 84 -7.60 -2.59 -9.90
C GLU A 84 -8.39 -2.87 -11.20
N GLN A 85 -8.09 -2.15 -12.28
CA GLN A 85 -8.74 -2.37 -13.57
C GLN A 85 -8.36 -3.72 -14.18
N TRP A 86 -7.07 -4.05 -14.24
CA TRP A 86 -6.58 -5.33 -14.76
C TRP A 86 -7.20 -6.53 -14.02
N ARG A 87 -7.32 -6.44 -12.69
CA ARG A 87 -8.01 -7.49 -11.91
C ARG A 87 -9.49 -7.60 -12.29
N LYS A 88 -10.20 -6.50 -12.54
CA LYS A 88 -11.60 -6.55 -12.97
C LYS A 88 -11.75 -7.19 -14.33
N ASP A 89 -10.87 -6.84 -15.27
CA ASP A 89 -10.91 -7.38 -16.63
C ASP A 89 -10.65 -8.88 -16.63
N ARG A 90 -9.72 -9.36 -15.78
CA ARG A 90 -9.42 -10.79 -15.63
C ARG A 90 -10.50 -11.54 -14.85
N LEU A 91 -11.01 -10.99 -13.76
CA LEU A 91 -12.10 -11.62 -12.98
C LEU A 91 -13.45 -11.62 -13.72
N ALA A 92 -13.66 -10.73 -14.68
CA ALA A 92 -14.83 -10.79 -15.57
C ALA A 92 -14.75 -11.98 -16.56
N CYS A 93 -13.55 -12.51 -16.81
CA CYS A 93 -13.28 -13.62 -17.71
C CYS A 93 -13.07 -14.96 -16.99
N THR A 94 -13.18 -15.01 -15.66
CA THR A 94 -12.98 -16.23 -14.87
C THR A 94 -14.18 -16.44 -13.94
N PRO A 95 -14.82 -17.63 -13.91
CA PRO A 95 -15.84 -17.92 -12.92
C PRO A 95 -15.26 -17.66 -11.53
N LEU A 96 -15.97 -16.85 -10.75
CA LEU A 96 -15.60 -16.46 -9.38
C LEU A 96 -15.19 -17.70 -8.57
N VAL A 97 -13.89 -17.92 -8.40
CA VAL A 97 -13.40 -18.56 -7.17
C VAL A 97 -13.81 -17.60 -6.07
N ARG A 98 -14.87 -18.04 -5.38
CA ARG A 98 -15.58 -17.27 -4.38
C ARG A 98 -14.60 -16.84 -3.30
N SER A 99 -14.90 -15.69 -2.74
CA SER A 99 -14.33 -15.20 -1.49
C SER A 99 -12.83 -14.88 -1.51
N SER A 100 -12.55 -13.58 -1.34
CA SER A 100 -11.26 -13.08 -0.83
C SER A 100 -10.84 -13.68 0.52
N VAL A 101 -11.65 -14.56 1.13
CA VAL A 101 -11.36 -15.30 2.36
C VAL A 101 -10.83 -16.73 2.07
N GLU A 102 -11.15 -17.34 0.92
CA GLU A 102 -10.65 -18.70 0.60
C GLU A 102 -9.17 -18.68 0.16
N TYR A 103 -8.70 -17.60 -0.47
CA TYR A 103 -7.26 -17.40 -0.74
C TYR A 103 -6.44 -16.98 0.49
N LEU A 104 -7.09 -16.72 1.63
CA LEU A 104 -6.44 -16.44 2.92
C LEU A 104 -6.39 -17.69 3.82
N GLN A 105 -6.99 -18.79 3.39
CA GLN A 105 -6.84 -20.07 4.08
C GLN A 105 -5.61 -20.77 3.48
N PRO A 106 -4.66 -21.24 4.32
CA PRO A 106 -3.66 -22.18 3.87
C PRO A 106 -4.36 -23.37 3.21
N ALA A 107 -3.95 -23.72 2.00
CA ALA A 107 -4.20 -25.05 1.50
C ALA A 107 -3.35 -26.00 2.35
N GLY A 108 -3.98 -26.65 3.34
CA GLY A 108 -3.31 -27.62 4.22
C GLY A 108 -2.94 -27.06 5.59
N ASP A 109 -3.44 -27.76 6.61
CA ASP A 109 -2.78 -28.09 7.86
C ASP A 109 -2.32 -26.90 8.75
N GLY A 110 -3.23 -26.43 9.61
CA GLY A 110 -2.90 -25.93 10.95
C GLY A 110 -1.97 -24.71 11.07
N VAL A 111 -2.57 -23.56 11.40
CA VAL A 111 -1.91 -22.30 11.81
C VAL A 111 -1.21 -21.53 10.67
N SER A 112 -1.96 -20.61 10.04
CA SER A 112 -1.36 -19.53 9.25
C SER A 112 -0.63 -18.58 10.18
N TYR A 113 0.72 -18.61 10.21
CA TYR A 113 1.53 -17.63 10.95
C TYR A 113 1.28 -16.18 10.48
N CYS A 114 0.81 -15.99 9.24
CA CYS A 114 0.57 -14.67 8.68
C CYS A 114 -0.66 -13.99 9.32
N SER A 115 -0.42 -12.91 10.06
CA SER A 115 -1.45 -12.06 10.66
C SER A 115 -2.01 -10.97 9.73
N HIS A 116 -1.56 -10.94 8.46
CA HIS A 116 -1.87 -9.88 7.49
C HIS A 116 -1.54 -8.47 8.01
N CYS A 117 -0.47 -8.33 8.80
CA CYS A 117 0.00 -7.05 9.36
C CYS A 117 0.59 -6.09 8.30
N GLY A 118 1.03 -6.63 7.15
CA GLY A 118 1.66 -5.89 6.07
C GLY A 118 3.14 -5.61 6.24
N GLY A 119 3.79 -6.07 7.31
CA GLY A 119 5.22 -5.85 7.58
C GLY A 119 6.12 -6.27 6.41
N CYS A 120 5.96 -7.50 5.92
CA CYS A 120 6.67 -8.01 4.74
C CYS A 120 6.41 -7.22 3.44
N CYS A 121 5.33 -6.44 3.39
CA CYS A 121 4.96 -5.59 2.27
C CYS A 121 5.38 -4.12 2.45
N GLU A 122 5.89 -3.70 3.61
CA GLU A 122 6.48 -2.38 3.85
C GLU A 122 7.92 -2.26 3.33
N ILE A 123 8.27 -3.13 2.37
CA ILE A 123 9.51 -3.14 1.61
C ILE A 123 9.20 -2.75 0.16
N SER A 124 9.96 -1.81 -0.42
CA SER A 124 9.69 -1.20 -1.72
C SER A 124 9.99 -2.09 -2.92
N SER A 125 10.69 -3.20 -2.69
CA SER A 125 11.28 -4.04 -3.73
C SER A 125 11.39 -5.48 -3.26
N GLY A 126 11.37 -6.41 -4.21
CA GLY A 126 11.68 -7.82 -3.97
C GLY A 126 12.35 -8.44 -5.19
N LEU A 127 12.63 -9.74 -5.16
CA LEU A 127 13.15 -10.43 -6.34
C LEU A 127 12.04 -10.54 -7.40
N PRO A 128 12.25 -10.04 -8.64
CA PRO A 128 11.24 -10.05 -9.71
C PRO A 128 11.09 -11.44 -10.36
N GLU A 129 11.25 -12.49 -9.57
CA GLU A 129 11.12 -13.88 -9.96
C GLU A 129 9.67 -14.32 -9.75
N PHE A 130 8.91 -14.33 -10.84
CA PHE A 130 7.51 -14.69 -10.84
C PHE A 130 7.32 -16.09 -11.44
N PRO A 131 6.25 -16.81 -11.07
CA PRO A 131 5.88 -18.06 -11.76
C PRO A 131 5.82 -17.88 -13.28
N THR A 132 6.27 -18.87 -14.04
CA THR A 132 6.32 -18.83 -15.51
C THR A 132 4.94 -18.69 -16.15
N ASP A 133 3.90 -19.18 -15.49
CA ASP A 133 2.49 -19.06 -15.87
C ASP A 133 1.83 -17.75 -15.40
N SER A 134 2.62 -16.80 -14.86
CA SER A 134 2.10 -15.53 -14.36
C SER A 134 1.62 -14.60 -15.47
N ASP A 135 0.32 -14.29 -15.43
CA ASP A 135 -0.36 -13.30 -16.27
C ASP A 135 0.02 -11.83 -15.94
N ILE A 136 0.92 -11.60 -14.98
CA ILE A 136 1.36 -10.25 -14.62
C ILE A 136 2.19 -9.67 -15.77
N PRO A 137 1.91 -8.43 -16.21
CA PRO A 137 2.73 -7.74 -17.20
C PRO A 137 4.20 -7.62 -16.78
N ASP A 138 5.15 -7.85 -17.68
CA ASP A 138 6.59 -7.83 -17.36
C ASP A 138 7.06 -6.49 -16.79
N ARG A 139 6.49 -5.39 -17.27
CA ARG A 139 6.75 -4.07 -16.69
C ARG A 139 6.39 -4.00 -15.21
N TRP A 140 5.37 -4.72 -14.76
CA TRP A 140 4.99 -4.75 -13.35
C TRP A 140 5.88 -5.67 -12.53
N LYS A 141 6.36 -6.77 -13.12
CA LYS A 141 7.41 -7.61 -12.51
C LYS A 141 8.68 -6.77 -12.27
N PHE A 142 9.07 -5.95 -13.24
CA PHE A 142 10.18 -5.00 -13.10
C PHE A 142 9.92 -3.93 -12.03
N ILE A 143 8.70 -3.37 -11.97
CA ILE A 143 8.30 -2.43 -10.91
C ILE A 143 8.32 -3.10 -9.53
N PHE A 144 8.00 -4.38 -9.42
CA PHE A 144 8.16 -5.12 -8.16
C PHE A 144 9.63 -5.20 -7.74
N GLY A 145 10.54 -5.39 -8.71
CA GLY A 145 11.98 -5.41 -8.48
C GLY A 145 12.56 -4.08 -8.00
N LEU A 146 12.12 -2.96 -8.58
CA LEU A 146 12.73 -1.64 -8.34
C LEU A 146 11.89 -0.69 -7.46
N GLY A 147 10.65 -1.06 -7.17
CA GLY A 147 9.66 -0.17 -6.58
C GLY A 147 9.10 0.87 -7.57
N LEU A 148 8.17 1.69 -7.08
CA LEU A 148 7.52 2.75 -7.88
C LEU A 148 8.37 4.01 -8.07
N GLY A 149 9.64 3.95 -7.67
CA GLY A 149 10.59 5.05 -7.73
C GLY A 149 10.93 5.63 -6.37
N ARG A 150 11.77 6.68 -6.38
CA ARG A 150 12.34 7.27 -5.17
C ARG A 150 11.28 7.73 -4.19
N GLY A 151 11.41 7.27 -2.96
CA GLY A 151 10.56 7.65 -1.84
C GLY A 151 9.29 6.82 -1.70
N HIS A 152 9.08 5.79 -2.54
CA HIS A 152 8.13 4.72 -2.22
C HIS A 152 8.86 3.66 -1.40
N ARG A 153 8.23 3.21 -0.32
CA ARG A 153 8.82 2.26 0.63
C ARG A 153 8.10 0.93 0.76
N PHE A 154 6.92 0.79 0.18
CA PHE A 154 6.13 -0.43 0.32
C PHE A 154 5.75 -1.00 -1.05
N CYS A 155 5.45 -2.29 -1.05
CA CYS A 155 5.19 -3.09 -2.23
C CYS A 155 4.16 -2.41 -3.17
N PRO A 156 4.44 -2.33 -4.49
CA PRO A 156 3.50 -1.78 -5.48
C PRO A 156 2.11 -2.42 -5.44
N PHE A 157 2.04 -3.72 -5.11
CA PHE A 157 0.84 -4.55 -5.10
C PHE A 157 0.14 -4.66 -3.73
N LEU A 158 0.63 -3.94 -2.72
CA LEU A 158 -0.01 -3.91 -1.42
C LEU A 158 -1.36 -3.19 -1.50
N TRP A 159 -2.40 -3.91 -1.09
CA TRP A 159 -3.75 -3.41 -0.87
C TRP A 159 -4.06 -3.42 0.63
N GLU A 160 -5.02 -2.62 1.05
CA GLU A 160 -5.42 -2.52 2.45
C GLU A 160 -6.92 -2.78 2.62
N GLU A 161 -7.26 -3.70 3.52
CA GLU A 161 -8.63 -3.93 3.94
C GLU A 161 -9.08 -2.88 4.98
N ARG A 162 -10.40 -2.66 5.08
CA ARG A 162 -11.02 -1.64 5.95
C ARG A 162 -10.65 -1.73 7.44
N CYS A 163 -10.07 -2.83 7.90
CA CYS A 163 -9.66 -3.06 9.29
C CYS A 163 -8.14 -2.96 9.51
N GLY A 164 -7.37 -2.51 8.51
CA GLY A 164 -5.92 -2.35 8.62
C GLY A 164 -5.10 -3.57 8.17
N GLY A 165 -5.76 -4.63 7.70
CA GLY A 165 -5.08 -5.81 7.15
C GLY A 165 -4.49 -5.56 5.76
N SER A 166 -3.29 -6.08 5.52
CA SER A 166 -2.65 -6.10 4.20
C SER A 166 -3.21 -7.20 3.31
N LEU A 167 -3.37 -6.92 2.02
CA LEU A 167 -3.71 -7.90 1.00
C LEU A 167 -2.74 -7.79 -0.18
N CYS A 168 -2.29 -8.92 -0.70
CA CYS A 168 -1.52 -8.93 -1.93
C CYS A 168 -2.46 -8.93 -3.15
N SER A 169 -2.43 -7.87 -3.94
CA SER A 169 -3.31 -7.75 -5.10
C SER A 169 -2.98 -8.75 -6.23
N ILE A 170 -1.88 -9.45 -6.14
CA ILE A 170 -1.45 -10.47 -7.10
C ILE A 170 -1.20 -11.81 -6.42
N HIS A 171 -1.83 -12.08 -5.27
CA HIS A 171 -1.49 -13.22 -4.41
C HIS A 171 -1.23 -14.56 -5.13
N PRO A 172 -2.10 -15.03 -6.07
CA PRO A 172 -1.85 -16.28 -6.80
C PRO A 172 -0.56 -16.28 -7.63
N TRP A 173 -0.14 -15.09 -8.06
CA TRP A 173 1.03 -14.83 -8.88
C TRP A 173 2.13 -14.10 -8.10
N ARG A 174 2.17 -14.18 -6.76
CA ARG A 174 3.25 -13.54 -5.99
C ARG A 174 4.61 -14.13 -6.37
N SER A 175 5.66 -13.32 -6.26
CA SER A 175 7.03 -13.74 -6.58
C SER A 175 7.48 -14.92 -5.71
N LEU A 176 8.49 -15.65 -6.17
CA LEU A 176 9.09 -16.77 -5.43
C LEU A 176 9.60 -16.34 -4.06
N ALA A 177 10.26 -15.19 -3.96
CA ALA A 177 10.69 -14.62 -2.68
C ALA A 177 9.51 -14.45 -1.69
N CYS A 178 8.35 -14.01 -2.15
CA CYS A 178 7.16 -13.90 -1.29
C CYS A 178 6.50 -15.26 -0.96
N ARG A 179 6.89 -16.36 -1.62
CA ARG A 179 6.40 -17.72 -1.32
C ARG A 179 7.29 -18.42 -0.31
N ILE A 180 8.58 -18.11 -0.35
CA ILE A 180 9.61 -18.68 0.52
C ILE A 180 9.70 -17.89 1.83
N PHE A 181 9.19 -16.67 1.91
CA PHE A 181 9.10 -15.92 3.18
C PHE A 181 8.33 -16.76 4.23
N GLU A 182 8.95 -17.02 5.38
CA GLU A 182 8.41 -17.89 6.43
C GLU A 182 8.11 -17.11 7.73
N GLU A 183 7.78 -17.84 8.79
CA GLU A 183 7.44 -17.30 10.11
C GLU A 183 8.63 -16.59 10.75
N ASP A 184 9.83 -17.16 10.66
CA ASP A 184 11.05 -16.60 11.27
C ASP A 184 11.41 -15.23 10.67
N GLU A 185 11.32 -15.06 9.35
CA GLU A 185 11.52 -13.74 8.74
C GLU A 185 10.39 -12.78 9.12
N CYS A 186 9.16 -13.26 9.20
CA CYS A 186 8.03 -12.45 9.65
C CYS A 186 8.29 -11.91 11.06
N ASP A 187 8.70 -12.76 11.98
CA ASP A 187 8.98 -12.40 13.37
C ASP A 187 10.17 -11.44 13.48
N PHE A 188 11.23 -11.65 12.70
CA PHE A 188 12.34 -10.71 12.62
C PHE A 188 11.86 -9.31 12.20
N PHE A 189 11.08 -9.21 11.11
CA PHE A 189 10.57 -7.93 10.62
C PHE A 189 9.56 -7.27 11.57
N MET A 190 8.73 -8.06 12.25
CA MET A 190 7.75 -7.54 13.21
C MET A 190 8.41 -6.88 14.42
N ASN A 191 9.62 -7.33 14.78
CA ASN A 191 10.42 -6.78 15.86
C ASN A 191 11.41 -5.69 15.41
N ASP A 192 11.46 -5.37 14.11
CA ASP A 192 12.31 -4.31 13.57
C ASP A 192 11.92 -2.94 14.18
N PRO A 193 12.86 -2.19 14.78
CA PRO A 193 12.56 -0.91 15.42
C PRO A 193 11.94 0.13 14.50
N ASP A 194 12.30 0.15 13.21
CA ASP A 194 11.75 1.09 12.24
C ASP A 194 10.33 0.71 11.86
N PHE A 195 10.03 -0.60 11.77
CA PHE A 195 8.65 -1.07 11.64
C PHE A 195 7.82 -0.67 12.86
N VAL A 196 8.29 -0.94 14.08
CA VAL A 196 7.59 -0.58 15.33
C VAL A 196 7.33 0.94 15.41
N ARG A 197 8.31 1.77 15.04
CA ARG A 197 8.16 3.24 14.97
C ARG A 197 7.11 3.69 13.95
N SER A 198 6.90 2.93 12.87
CA SER A 198 5.87 3.21 11.86
C SER A 198 4.44 2.97 12.38
N LEU A 199 4.31 2.23 13.49
CA LEU A 199 3.04 1.95 14.16
C LEU A 199 2.58 3.06 15.13
N ASP A 200 3.41 4.10 15.36
CA ASP A 200 3.07 5.22 16.26
C ASP A 200 1.80 5.97 15.80
N LEU A 201 0.74 5.84 16.60
CA LEU A 201 -0.58 6.43 16.32
C LEU A 201 -0.59 7.96 16.30
N LYS A 202 0.21 8.60 17.16
CA LYS A 202 0.25 10.07 17.24
C LYS A 202 0.89 10.62 15.96
N ARG A 203 2.04 10.06 15.58
CA ARG A 203 2.72 10.44 14.33
C ARG A 203 1.88 10.14 13.08
N LEU A 204 1.14 9.03 13.10
CA LEU A 204 0.15 8.70 12.08
C LEU A 204 -0.89 9.82 11.97
N MET A 205 -1.55 10.17 13.08
CA MET A 205 -2.58 11.22 13.13
C MET A 205 -2.08 12.58 12.61
N ASP A 206 -0.88 12.99 12.98
CA ASP A 206 -0.30 14.25 12.49
C ASP A 206 -0.02 14.21 10.98
N THR A 207 0.41 13.05 10.47
CA THR A 207 0.71 12.88 9.03
C THR A 207 -0.55 12.73 8.18
N TRP A 208 -1.67 12.26 8.75
CA TRP A 208 -2.96 12.22 8.08
C TRP A 208 -3.45 13.59 7.60
N ARG A 209 -3.25 14.65 8.41
CA ARG A 209 -3.63 16.02 8.03
C ARG A 209 -2.86 16.48 6.81
N LEU A 210 -1.54 16.31 6.83
CA LEU A 210 -0.66 16.61 5.70
C LEU A 210 -1.09 15.82 4.44
N PHE A 211 -1.44 14.55 4.60
CA PHE A 211 -1.89 13.71 3.48
C PHE A 211 -3.15 14.27 2.82
N ILE A 212 -4.14 14.71 3.59
CA ILE A 212 -5.37 15.32 3.06
C ILE A 212 -5.03 16.56 2.22
N ASP A 213 -4.19 17.46 2.75
CA ASP A 213 -3.77 18.67 2.04
C ASP A 213 -3.05 18.35 0.71
N LEU A 214 -2.20 17.31 0.73
CA LEU A 214 -1.49 16.86 -0.46
C LEU A 214 -2.43 16.30 -1.54
N VAL A 215 -3.49 15.61 -1.14
CA VAL A 215 -4.49 15.01 -2.04
C VAL A 215 -5.47 16.04 -2.58
N ASP A 216 -5.93 16.97 -1.75
CA ASP A 216 -6.91 17.99 -2.13
C ASP A 216 -6.31 19.13 -2.94
N GLY A 217 -4.99 19.31 -2.91
CA GLY A 217 -4.30 20.26 -3.77
C GLY A 217 -4.17 21.67 -3.19
N ALA A 218 -4.65 21.90 -1.96
CA ALA A 218 -4.34 23.09 -1.16
C ALA A 218 -2.82 23.25 -0.96
#